data_AF-A0A5C8L9X6-F1
#
_entry.id   AF-A0A5C8L9X6-F1
#
_cell.length_a   1.000
_cell.length_b   1.000
_cell.length_c   1.000
_cell.angle_alpha   90.00
_cell.angle_beta   90.00
_cell.angle_gamma   90.00
#
_symmetry.space_group_name_H-M   'P 1'
#
loop_
_entity.id
_entity.type
_entity.pdbx_description
1 polymer ?
#
loop_
_entity_poly.entity_id
_entity_poly.type
_entity_poly.pdbx_seq_one_letter_code
_entity_poly.pdbx_strand_id
1 'polypeptide(L)' 'MSREDFMNFFRDDEKLSTLSADDRIEIFLQILPGGSDISEGLLNELISDYQVTNLEVSQVK' A
#
# COMPACT_ATOMS: atom_id res chain seq x y z
N MET A 1 -11.14 -19.06 5.20
CA MET A 1 -10.34 -18.32 4.21
C MET A 1 -8.88 -18.60 4.51
N SER A 2 -8.15 -19.20 3.58
CA SER A 2 -6.71 -19.40 3.74
C SER A 2 -5.94 -18.11 3.44
N ARG A 3 -4.67 -18.04 3.85
CA ARG A 3 -3.76 -16.94 3.44
C ARG A 3 -3.74 -16.80 1.91
N GLU A 4 -3.72 -17.91 1.19
CA GLU A 4 -3.71 -17.90 -0.27
C GLU A 4 -5.00 -17.34 -0.84
N ASP A 5 -6.17 -17.72 -0.30
CA ASP A 5 -7.46 -17.17 -0.73
C ASP A 5 -7.52 -15.64 -0.54
N PHE A 6 -7.00 -15.15 0.59
CA PHE A 6 -6.94 -13.72 0.88
C PHE A 6 -5.98 -13.01 -0.07
N MET A 7 -4.74 -13.49 -0.22
CA MET A 7 -3.76 -12.87 -1.11
C MET A 7 -4.17 -12.92 -2.59
N ASN A 8 -4.88 -13.97 -3.01
CA ASN A 8 -5.41 -14.08 -4.36
C ASN A 8 -6.50 -13.04 -4.64
N PHE A 9 -7.21 -12.54 -3.62
CA PHE A 9 -8.17 -11.45 -3.80
C PHE A 9 -7.47 -10.16 -4.26
N PHE A 10 -6.34 -9.80 -3.64
CA PHE A 10 -5.59 -8.57 -3.94
C PHE A 10 -4.68 -8.67 -5.16
N ARG A 11 -4.43 -9.88 -5.66
CA ARG A 11 -3.63 -10.14 -6.88
C ARG A 11 -4.49 -10.18 -8.14
N ASP A 12 -5.81 -10.15 -7.99
CA ASP A 12 -6.77 -10.25 -9.07
C ASP A 12 -7.26 -8.83 -9.39
N ASP A 13 -6.80 -8.27 -10.52
CA ASP A 13 -7.15 -6.92 -10.97
C ASP A 13 -8.65 -6.72 -11.13
N GLU A 14 -9.41 -7.75 -11.53
CA GLU A 14 -10.87 -7.65 -11.66
C GLU A 14 -11.50 -7.45 -10.28
N LYS A 15 -11.07 -8.22 -9.28
CA LYS A 15 -11.56 -8.05 -7.91
C LYS A 15 -11.09 -6.74 -7.31
N LEU A 16 -9.83 -6.36 -7.50
CA LEU A 16 -9.30 -5.09 -7.02
C LEU A 16 -10.10 -3.92 -7.62
N SER A 17 -10.50 -4.02 -8.89
CA SER A 17 -11.32 -3.02 -9.59
C SER A 17 -12.70 -2.80 -8.96
N THR A 18 -13.24 -3.77 -8.22
CA THR A 18 -14.52 -3.65 -7.50
C THR A 18 -14.45 -2.75 -6.27
N LEU A 19 -13.25 -2.49 -5.75
CA LEU A 19 -13.03 -1.61 -4.61
C LEU A 19 -12.91 -0.16 -5.06
N SER A 20 -13.54 0.75 -4.32
CA SER A 20 -13.34 2.18 -4.51
C SER A 20 -11.91 2.60 -4.13
N ALA A 21 -11.50 3.79 -4.54
CA ALA A 21 -10.21 4.33 -4.14
C ALA A 21 -10.09 4.43 -2.61
N ASP A 22 -11.16 4.87 -1.93
CA ASP A 22 -11.21 4.99 -0.47
C ASP A 22 -11.06 3.63 0.22
N ASP A 23 -11.74 2.58 -0.26
CA ASP A 23 -11.61 1.23 0.30
C ASP A 23 -10.17 0.71 0.21
N ARG A 24 -9.51 0.96 -0.93
CA ARG A 24 -8.11 0.54 -1.14
C ARG A 24 -7.15 1.30 -0.22
N ILE A 25 -7.39 2.59 0.00
CA ILE A 25 -6.60 3.39 0.93
C ILE A 25 -6.78 2.88 2.37
N GLU A 26 -8.02 2.58 2.78
CA GLU A 26 -8.29 2.06 4.13
C GLU A 26 -7.56 0.73 4.36
N ILE A 27 -7.65 -0.21 3.40
CA ILE A 27 -6.96 -1.49 3.48
C ILE A 27 -5.44 -1.30 3.55
N PHE A 28 -4.88 -0.44 2.71
CA PHE A 28 -3.44 -0.14 2.72
C PHE A 28 -2.97 0.38 4.08
N LEU A 29 -3.74 1.28 4.70
CA LEU A 29 -3.43 1.86 6.01
C LEU A 29 -3.60 0.87 7.18
N GLN A 30 -4.34 -0.22 7.00
CA GLN A 30 -4.60 -1.25 8.01
C GLN A 30 -3.66 -2.48 7.92
N ILE A 31 -2.95 -2.66 6.79
CA ILE A 31 -2.15 -3.86 6.53
C ILE A 31 -0.84 -3.89 7.31
N LEU A 32 -0.24 -2.73 7.61
CA LEU A 32 1.04 -2.70 8.29
C LEU A 32 0.89 -3.00 9.80
N PRO A 33 1.70 -3.91 10.36
CA PRO A 33 1.57 -4.35 11.75
C PRO A 33 1.92 -3.27 12.78
N GLY A 34 2.67 -2.23 12.39
CA GLY A 34 2.95 -1.09 13.24
C GLY A 34 3.70 0.04 12.52
N GLY A 35 3.86 1.16 13.22
CA GLY A 35 4.56 2.34 12.69
C GLY A 35 6.05 2.11 12.40
N SER A 36 6.66 1.07 12.98
CA SER A 36 8.06 0.69 12.71
C SER A 36 8.29 0.17 11.29
N ASP A 37 7.24 -0.36 10.65
CA ASP A 37 7.29 -0.85 9.28
C ASP A 37 7.23 0.31 8.26
N ILE A 38 6.75 1.48 8.71
CA ILE A 38 6.78 2.71 7.93
C ILE A 38 8.19 3.28 7.95
N SER A 39 8.97 2.91 6.95
CA SER A 39 10.33 3.41 6.73
C SER A 39 10.38 4.42 5.58
N GLU A 40 11.41 5.27 5.58
CA GLU A 40 11.68 6.16 4.45
C GLU A 40 11.85 5.41 3.14
N GLY A 41 12.50 4.24 3.16
CA GLY A 41 12.65 3.39 1.99
C GLY A 41 11.28 2.95 1.44
N LEU A 42 10.44 2.39 2.30
CA LEU A 42 9.09 1.96 1.92
C LEU A 42 8.27 3.10 1.32
N LEU A 43 8.29 4.28 1.94
CA LEU A 43 7.50 5.41 1.47
C LEU A 43 8.04 5.99 0.16
N ASN A 44 9.36 6.07 -0.02
CA ASN A 44 9.94 6.51 -1.28
C ASN A 44 9.72 5.50 -2.41
N GLU A 45 9.80 4.20 -2.15
CA GLU A 45 9.42 3.15 -3.11
C GLU A 45 7.96 3.30 -3.51
N LEU A 46 7.05 3.47 -2.55
CA LEU A 46 5.63 3.69 -2.82
C LEU A 46 5.41 4.92 -3.72
N ILE A 47 6.00 6.06 -3.38
CA ILE A 47 5.87 7.28 -4.18
C ILE A 47 6.40 7.08 -5.61
N SER A 48 7.51 6.37 -5.75
CA SER A 48 8.12 6.04 -7.04
C SER A 48 7.25 5.10 -7.89
N ASP A 49 6.66 4.05 -7.29
CA ASP A 49 5.80 3.09 -7.98
C ASP A 49 4.54 3.75 -8.55
N TYR A 50 4.02 4.77 -7.86
CA TYR A 50 2.91 5.59 -8.33
C TYR A 50 3.34 6.73 -9.24
N GLN A 51 4.61 6.78 -9.64
CA GLN A 51 5.19 7.79 -10.53
C GLN A 51 4.99 9.23 -10.02
N VAL A 52 4.93 9.41 -8.71
CA VAL A 52 4.77 10.72 -8.08
C VAL A 52 6.13 11.38 -7.99
N THR A 53 6.49 12.20 -8.97
CA THR A 53 7.83 12.80 -9.06
C THR A 53 8.00 14.09 -8.27
N ASN A 54 6.92 14.60 -7.66
CA ASN A 54 6.91 15.87 -6.95
C ASN A 54 6.96 15.75 -5.42
N LEU A 55 7.13 14.52 -4.90
CA LEU A 55 7.23 14.23 -3.47
C LEU A 55 8.48 13.40 -3.19
N GLU A 56 9.12 13.64 -2.05
CA GLU A 56 10.24 12.87 -1.51
C GLU A 56 10.05 12.78 0.01
N VAL A 57 10.31 11.62 0.59
CA VAL A 57 10.27 11.42 2.04
C VAL A 57 11.68 11.43 2.59
N SER A 58 11.89 12.21 3.66
CA SER A 58 13.17 12.32 4.37
C SER A 58 12.95 12.29 5.88
N GLN A 59 13.90 11.76 6.65
CA GLN A 59 13.85 11.85 8.12
C GLN A 59 13.81 13.30 8.62
N VAL A 60 12.99 13.54 9.64
CA VAL A 60 13.04 14.79 10.41
C VAL A 60 14.24 14.72 11.35
N LYS A 61 15.09 15.76 11.36
CA LYS A 61 16.26 15.88 12.23
C LYS A 61 15.91 16.17 13.67
#